data_AF-A0A1L9WWK6-F1
#
_entry.id   AF-A0A1L9WWK6-F1
#
_cell.length_a   1.000
_cell.length_b   1.000
_cell.length_c   1.000
_cell.angle_alpha   90.00
_cell.angle_beta   90.00
_cell.angle_gamma   90.00
#
_symmetry.space_group_name_H-M   'P 1'
#
loop_
_entity.id
_entity.type
_entity.pdbx_description
1 polymer ?
#
loop_
_entity_poly.entity_id
_entity_poly.type
_entity_poly.pdbx_seq_one_letter_code
_entity_poly.pdbx_strand_id
1 'polypeptide(L)'
;MPLSAAASLYRRSLKLALDWAVHRQVWRGQAVYIRSLFDANKDVRDPRQQKVLLQETEKLLETWKHPDPYRAPTAPGGSKWERNLPAPQLPRKFIRFVLDNRLLHVVRHVVLTPISRCPACGPLIVVYEVL
;
A
#
# COMPACT_ATOMS: atom_id res chain seq x y z
N MET A 1 13.96 2.61 18.17
CA MET A 1 15.38 2.98 17.96
C MET A 1 15.59 3.27 16.47
N PRO A 2 16.02 4.49 16.10
CA PRO A 2 16.36 4.79 14.71
C PRO A 2 17.54 3.93 14.27
N LEU A 3 17.50 3.46 13.03
CA LEU A 3 18.60 2.70 12.43
C LEU A 3 19.75 3.64 12.10
N SER A 4 20.98 3.14 12.16
CA SER A 4 22.13 3.87 11.61
C SER A 4 21.93 4.11 10.11
N ALA A 5 22.50 5.19 9.58
CA ALA A 5 22.39 5.54 8.16
C ALA A 5 22.85 4.40 7.25
N ALA A 6 23.95 3.73 7.59
CA ALA A 6 24.46 2.56 6.87
C ALA A 6 23.48 1.38 6.89
N ALA A 7 22.83 1.09 8.03
CA ALA A 7 21.84 0.01 8.12
C ALA A 7 20.57 0.33 7.30
N SER A 8 20.15 1.59 7.25
CA SER A 8 19.06 2.04 6.39
C SER A 8 19.39 1.86 4.91
N LEU A 9 20.60 2.26 4.50
CA LEU A 9 21.10 2.09 3.13
C LEU A 9 21.19 0.62 2.72
N TYR A 10 21.72 -0.22 3.59
CA TYR A 10 21.81 -1.66 3.34
C TYR A 10 20.43 -2.32 3.15
N ARG A 11 19.43 -1.92 3.94
CA ARG A 11 18.06 -2.43 3.76
C ARG A 11 17.45 -1.97 2.43
N ARG A 12 17.69 -0.72 2.05
CA ARG A 12 17.23 -0.16 0.77
C ARG A 12 17.89 -0.84 -0.41
N SER A 13 19.20 -1.11 -0.35
CA SER A 13 19.92 -1.79 -1.44
C SER A 13 19.43 -3.21 -1.67
N LEU A 14 19.23 -3.99 -0.60
CA LEU A 14 18.65 -5.34 -0.71
C LEU A 14 17.23 -5.34 -1.26
N LYS A 15 16.43 -4.34 -0.88
CA LYS A 15 15.06 -4.17 -1.37
C LYS A 15 15.05 -3.81 -2.86
N LEU A 16 15.90 -2.89 -3.29
CA LEU A 16 16.05 -2.52 -4.70
C LEU A 16 16.50 -3.72 -5.55
N ALA A 17 17.48 -4.48 -5.07
CA ALA A 17 17.91 -5.71 -5.74
C ALA A 17 16.76 -6.72 -5.87
N LEU A 18 15.90 -6.82 -4.86
CA LEU A 18 14.72 -7.67 -4.91
C LEU A 18 13.66 -7.17 -5.91
N ASP A 19 13.50 -5.86 -6.05
CA ASP A 19 12.52 -5.27 -6.96
C ASP A 19 12.86 -5.57 -8.42
N TRP A 20 14.15 -5.64 -8.77
CA TRP A 20 14.60 -6.06 -10.10
C TRP A 20 14.63 -7.57 -10.30
N ALA A 21 14.93 -8.35 -9.25
CA ALA A 21 15.11 -9.79 -9.36
C ALA A 21 13.79 -10.56 -9.23
N VAL A 22 13.26 -11.04 -10.36
CA VAL A 22 12.06 -11.88 -10.40
C VAL A 22 12.26 -13.22 -9.66
N HIS A 23 13.43 -13.85 -9.82
CA HIS A 23 13.73 -15.17 -9.25
C HIS A 23 14.58 -15.10 -7.98
N ARG A 24 14.22 -15.92 -6.97
CA ARG A 24 14.90 -15.94 -5.66
C ARG A 24 16.35 -16.42 -5.69
N GLN A 25 16.71 -17.29 -6.62
CA GLN A 25 18.10 -17.80 -6.70
C GLN A 25 19.06 -16.70 -7.18
N VAL A 26 18.64 -15.93 -8.19
CA VAL A 26 19.40 -14.77 -8.69
C VAL A 26 19.55 -13.71 -7.59
N TRP A 27 18.44 -13.40 -6.90
CA TRP A 27 18.46 -12.44 -5.81
C TRP A 27 19.41 -12.84 -4.66
N ARG A 28 19.47 -14.12 -4.31
CA ARG A 28 20.40 -14.61 -3.25
C ARG A 28 21.86 -14.34 -3.61
N GLY A 29 22.26 -14.59 -4.86
CA GLY A 29 23.61 -14.28 -5.34
C GLY A 29 23.92 -12.79 -5.25
N GLN A 30 22.98 -11.94 -5.69
CA GLN A 30 23.10 -10.48 -5.57
C GLN A 30 23.16 -10.00 -4.12
N ALA A 31 22.37 -10.57 -3.22
CA ALA A 31 22.34 -10.18 -1.82
C ALA A 31 23.67 -10.48 -1.12
N VAL A 32 24.29 -11.64 -1.40
CA VAL A 32 25.62 -11.98 -0.88
C VAL A 32 26.67 -11.02 -1.44
N TYR A 33 26.59 -10.69 -2.73
CA TYR A 33 27.48 -9.70 -3.34
C TYR A 33 27.35 -8.32 -2.67
N ILE A 34 26.13 -7.80 -2.50
CA ILE A 34 25.89 -6.52 -1.81
C ILE A 34 26.45 -6.55 -0.39
N ARG A 35 26.25 -7.65 0.35
CA ARG A 35 26.82 -7.80 1.69
C ARG A 35 28.34 -7.71 1.68
N SER A 36 29.01 -8.37 0.74
CA SER A 36 30.47 -8.33 0.61
C SER A 36 31.02 -6.91 0.41
N LEU A 37 30.29 -6.07 -0.35
CA LEU A 37 30.66 -4.66 -0.57
C LEU A 37 30.57 -3.83 0.72
N PHE A 38 29.54 -4.06 1.53
CA PHE A 38 29.39 -3.38 2.81
C PHE A 38 30.40 -3.88 3.84
N ASP A 39 30.68 -5.18 3.86
CA ASP A 39 31.67 -5.78 4.77
C ASP A 39 33.08 -5.27 4.45
N ALA A 40 33.44 -5.08 3.18
CA ALA A 40 34.72 -4.50 2.76
C ALA A 40 34.94 -3.06 3.27
N ASN A 41 33.88 -2.29 3.49
CA ASN A 41 33.93 -0.89 3.93
C ASN A 41 33.61 -0.69 5.41
N LYS A 42 33.47 -1.79 6.17
CA LYS A 42 33.04 -1.76 7.58
C LYS A 42 34.06 -1.09 8.51
N ASP A 43 35.35 -1.24 8.22
CA ASP A 43 36.43 -0.81 9.10
C ASP A 43 36.90 0.64 8.88
N VAL A 44 36.28 1.37 7.94
CA VAL A 44 36.57 2.78 7.69
C VAL A 44 36.15 3.61 8.91
N ARG A 45 37.11 4.21 9.63
CA ARG A 45 36.85 4.99 10.86
C ARG A 45 36.75 6.50 10.63
N ASP A 46 37.34 7.02 9.55
CA ASP A 46 37.31 8.45 9.27
C ASP A 46 35.88 8.91 8.89
N PRO A 47 35.26 9.82 9.66
CA PRO A 47 33.90 10.28 9.39
C PRO A 47 33.76 11.02 8.05
N ARG A 48 34.84 11.61 7.52
CA ARG A 48 34.80 12.28 6.20
C ARG A 48 34.66 11.26 5.09
N GLN A 49 35.48 10.22 5.13
CA GLN A 49 35.42 9.12 4.16
C GLN A 49 34.09 8.37 4.24
N GLN A 50 33.58 8.11 5.46
CA GLN A 50 32.26 7.50 5.63
C GLN A 50 31.15 8.31 4.92
N LYS A 51 31.16 9.63 5.05
CA LYS A 51 30.16 10.50 4.38
C LYS A 51 30.24 10.40 2.86
N VAL A 52 31.44 10.38 2.31
CA VAL A 52 31.66 10.26 0.85
C VAL A 52 31.09 8.93 0.35
N LEU A 53 31.43 7.82 1.01
CA LEU A 53 30.93 6.49 0.65
C LEU A 53 29.40 6.41 0.72
N LEU A 54 28.80 6.97 1.78
CA LEU A 54 27.34 6.99 1.92
C LEU A 54 26.69 7.80 0.79
N GLN A 55 27.23 8.97 0.45
CA GLN A 55 26.73 9.80 -0.66
C GLN A 55 26.87 9.11 -2.02
N GLU A 56 27.98 8.43 -2.26
CA GLU A 56 28.20 7.64 -3.48
C GLU A 56 27.19 6.51 -3.60
N THR A 57 26.97 5.76 -2.51
CA THR A 57 25.94 4.71 -2.49
C THR A 57 24.54 5.26 -2.71
N GLU A 58 24.21 6.44 -2.20
CA GLU A 58 22.92 7.09 -2.44
C GLU A 58 22.72 7.49 -3.90
N LYS A 59 23.76 8.04 -4.54
CA LYS A 59 23.74 8.34 -5.97
C LYS A 59 23.51 7.07 -6.78
N LEU A 60 24.21 5.99 -6.46
CA LEU A 60 24.03 4.69 -7.12
C LEU A 60 22.59 4.18 -6.95
N LEU A 61 22.06 4.19 -5.73
CA LEU A 61 20.68 3.73 -5.50
C LEU A 61 19.64 4.55 -6.26
N GLU A 62 19.83 5.87 -6.41
CA GLU A 62 18.89 6.70 -7.16
C GLU A 62 18.99 6.42 -8.67
N THR A 63 20.18 6.17 -9.20
CA THR A 63 20.35 5.82 -10.63
C THR A 63 19.70 4.50 -11.02
N TRP A 64 19.73 3.50 -10.13
CA TRP A 64 19.24 2.13 -10.41
C TRP A 64 17.84 1.88 -9.87
N LYS A 65 17.11 2.94 -9.52
CA LYS A 65 15.78 2.84 -8.92
C LYS A 65 14.80 2.23 -9.90
N HIS A 66 14.09 1.21 -9.45
CA HIS A 66 13.04 0.59 -10.25
C HIS A 66 11.84 1.55 -10.38
N PRO A 67 11.25 1.72 -11.57
CA PRO A 67 10.15 2.67 -11.78
C PRO A 67 8.87 2.30 -10.99
N ASP A 68 8.58 1.00 -10.80
CA ASP A 68 7.41 0.52 -10.05
C ASP A 68 7.80 -0.49 -8.95
N PRO A 69 8.38 -0.03 -7.83
CA PRO A 69 8.93 -0.93 -6.81
C PRO A 69 7.83 -1.75 -6.12
N TYR A 70 8.12 -3.01 -5.80
CA TYR A 70 7.14 -3.89 -5.14
C TYR A 70 6.72 -3.34 -3.78
N ARG A 71 5.42 -3.10 -3.60
CA ARG A 71 4.80 -2.71 -2.33
C ARG A 71 3.92 -3.84 -1.80
N ALA A 72 4.01 -4.10 -0.50
CA ALA A 72 3.12 -5.06 0.13
C ALA A 72 1.66 -4.57 -0.01
N PRO A 73 0.68 -5.45 -0.25
CA PRO A 73 -0.70 -5.02 -0.52
C PRO A 73 -1.30 -4.15 0.59
N THR A 74 -0.98 -4.42 1.85
CA THR A 74 -1.48 -3.70 3.02
C THR A 74 -0.62 -2.49 3.41
N ALA A 75 0.53 -2.28 2.78
CA ALA A 75 1.36 -1.12 3.04
C ALA A 75 0.78 0.13 2.34
N PRO A 76 1.12 1.35 2.78
CA PRO A 76 0.70 2.57 2.09
C PRO A 76 1.09 2.56 0.60
N GLY A 77 0.10 2.83 -0.25
CA GLY A 77 0.22 2.76 -1.71
C GLY A 77 0.28 1.33 -2.27
N GLY A 78 -0.02 0.31 -1.47
CA GLY A 78 -0.28 -1.06 -1.93
C GLY A 78 -1.72 -1.22 -2.42
N SER A 79 -1.99 -2.29 -3.16
CA SER A 79 -3.31 -2.49 -3.78
C SER A 79 -4.46 -2.65 -2.77
N LYS A 80 -4.20 -3.20 -1.56
CA LYS A 80 -5.17 -3.42 -0.48
C LYS A 80 -5.15 -2.28 0.56
N TRP A 81 -4.37 -1.23 0.35
CA TRP A 81 -4.33 -0.09 1.25
C TRP A 81 -5.71 0.55 1.38
N GLU A 82 -6.10 0.88 2.61
CA GLU A 82 -7.34 1.55 2.97
C GLU A 82 -8.67 0.94 2.46
N ARG A 83 -8.68 -0.29 1.92
CA ARG A 83 -9.92 -0.91 1.43
C ARG A 83 -10.98 -1.12 2.53
N ASN A 84 -10.52 -1.49 3.74
CA ASN A 84 -11.38 -1.89 4.86
C ASN A 84 -10.99 -1.13 6.14
N LEU A 85 -11.11 0.20 6.16
CA LEU A 85 -10.89 0.95 7.41
C LEU A 85 -12.04 0.67 8.38
N PRO A 86 -11.75 0.38 9.66
CA PRO A 86 -12.80 0.42 10.66
C PRO A 86 -13.37 1.83 10.73
N ALA A 87 -14.70 1.93 10.83
CA ALA A 87 -15.34 3.23 10.99
C ALA A 87 -14.77 3.95 12.21
N PRO A 88 -14.55 5.27 12.15
CA PRO A 88 -14.06 6.03 13.28
C PRO A 88 -15.04 5.89 14.45
N GLN A 89 -14.52 5.67 15.65
CA GLN A 89 -15.35 5.61 16.86
C GLN A 89 -15.76 7.03 17.25
N LEU A 90 -16.90 7.47 16.74
CA LEU A 90 -17.47 8.77 17.07
C LEU A 90 -18.11 8.72 18.46
N PRO A 91 -17.95 9.77 19.29
CA PRO A 91 -18.64 9.85 20.57
C PRO A 91 -20.16 9.86 20.34
N ARG A 92 -20.92 9.12 21.17
CA ARG A 92 -22.38 8.93 21.03
C ARG A 92 -23.19 10.22 20.81
N LYS A 93 -22.74 11.35 21.37
CA LYS A 93 -23.38 12.66 21.20
C LYS A 93 -23.36 13.17 19.75
N PHE A 94 -22.39 12.75 18.95
CA PHE A 94 -22.23 13.14 17.54
C PHE A 94 -23.15 12.35 16.60
N ILE A 95 -23.48 11.10 16.95
CA ILE A 95 -24.36 10.21 16.15
C ILE A 95 -25.79 10.76 16.05
N ARG A 96 -26.26 11.45 17.09
CA ARG A 96 -27.62 12.02 17.14
C ARG A 96 -27.80 13.22 16.20
N PHE A 97 -26.78 14.07 16.04
CA PHE A 97 -26.85 15.29 15.22
C PHE A 97 -26.95 15.01 13.72
N VAL A 98 -26.32 13.93 13.24
CA VAL A 98 -26.36 13.52 11.81
C VAL A 98 -27.70 12.85 11.44
N LEU A 99 -28.32 12.13 12.38
CA LEU A 99 -29.60 11.45 12.16
C LEU A 99 -30.81 12.38 12.34
N ASP A 100 -30.69 13.45 13.13
CA ASP A 100 -31.80 14.39 13.39
C ASP A 100 -31.93 15.51 12.33
N ASN A 101 -30.93 15.76 11.48
CA ASN A 101 -31.01 16.75 10.36
C ASN A 101 -31.49 16.15 9.03
N ARG A 102 -32.31 15.09 9.07
CA ARG A 102 -33.00 14.52 7.90
C ARG A 102 -34.52 14.70 7.97
N LEU A 103 -34.96 15.78 8.60
CA LEU A 103 -36.35 16.24 8.57
C LEU A 103 -36.38 17.59 7.85
N LEU A 104 -37.22 17.68 6.81
CA LEU A 104 -37.41 18.80 5.89
C LEU A 104 -36.55 18.78 4.61
N HIS A 105 -36.70 17.73 3.79
CA HIS A 105 -37.01 17.99 2.38
C HIS A 105 -38.10 17.03 1.91
N VAL A 106 -39.26 17.66 1.71
CA VAL A 106 -40.49 17.17 1.11
C VAL A 106 -40.19 16.63 -0.30
N VAL A 107 -40.98 15.63 -0.73
CA VAL A 107 -41.61 15.50 -2.06
C VAL A 107 -41.50 14.09 -2.67
N ARG A 108 -42.70 13.54 -2.93
CA ARG A 108 -43.11 12.53 -3.93
C ARG A 108 -43.00 11.04 -3.60
N HIS A 109 -44.17 10.53 -3.17
CA HIS A 109 -44.89 9.40 -3.76
C HIS A 109 -44.03 8.30 -4.38
N VAL A 110 -43.91 7.18 -3.67
CA VAL A 110 -43.79 5.87 -4.31
C VAL A 110 -44.90 5.00 -3.75
N VAL A 111 -45.84 4.68 -4.64
CA VAL A 111 -46.95 3.76 -4.42
C VAL A 111 -46.37 2.39 -4.08
N LEU A 112 -46.77 1.85 -2.93
CA LEU A 112 -46.53 0.46 -2.59
C LEU A 112 -47.36 -0.41 -3.56
N THR A 113 -46.70 -1.16 -4.43
CA THR A 113 -47.35 -2.31 -5.09
C THR A 113 -46.94 -3.60 -4.36
N PRO A 114 -47.90 -4.50 -4.12
CA PRO A 114 -47.62 -5.76 -3.42
C PRO A 114 -46.88 -6.69 -4.37
N ILE A 115 -45.78 -7.26 -3.90
CA ILE A 115 -45.10 -8.39 -4.56
C ILE A 115 -46.10 -9.56 -4.58
N SER A 116 -46.75 -9.78 -5.71
CA SER A 116 -47.52 -11.00 -5.98
C SER A 116 -46.54 -12.17 -6.08
N ARG A 117 -46.62 -13.10 -5.13
CA ARG A 117 -45.92 -14.40 -5.22
C ARG A 117 -46.56 -15.22 -6.35
N CYS A 118 -45.82 -15.42 -7.44
CA CYS A 118 -46.18 -16.39 -8.46
C CYS A 118 -45.68 -17.79 -8.02
N PRO A 119 -46.55 -18.83 -7.94
CA PRO A 119 -46.19 -20.12 -7.33
C PRO A 119 -45.51 -21.13 -8.28
N ALA A 120 -45.05 -20.74 -9.47
CA ALA A 120 -44.55 -21.70 -10.47
C ALA A 120 -43.26 -21.33 -11.24
N CYS A 121 -42.65 -20.15 -11.02
CA CYS A 121 -41.48 -19.72 -11.80
C CYS A 121 -40.44 -19.06 -10.88
N GLY A 122 -39.26 -19.65 -10.69
CA GLY A 122 -38.16 -19.03 -9.93
C GLY A 122 -37.57 -17.81 -10.67
N PRO A 123 -37.26 -16.68 -10.01
CA PRO A 123 -36.99 -15.43 -10.73
C PRO A 123 -35.54 -15.29 -11.22
N LEU A 124 -35.40 -15.36 -12.55
CA LEU A 124 -34.35 -14.75 -13.36
C LEU A 124 -34.45 -13.22 -13.31
N ILE A 125 -33.33 -12.51 -13.16
CA ILE A 125 -33.25 -11.08 -13.49
C ILE A 125 -32.58 -10.97 -14.84
N VAL A 126 -33.37 -10.46 -15.79
CA VAL A 126 -33.02 -10.24 -17.19
C VAL A 126 -32.44 -8.83 -17.32
N VAL A 127 -31.31 -8.74 -18.02
CA VAL A 127 -30.59 -7.51 -18.39
C VAL A 127 -31.32 -6.84 -19.55
N TYR A 128 -31.60 -5.53 -19.51
CA TYR A 128 -31.78 -4.72 -20.72
C TYR A 128 -31.25 -3.28 -20.58
N GLU A 129 -30.72 -2.81 -21.72
CA GLU A 129 -29.86 -1.67 -22.00
C GLU A 129 -30.44 -0.26 -21.85
N VAL A 130 -29.46 0.64 -21.77
CA VAL A 130 -29.39 2.08 -22.01
C VAL A 130 -30.24 2.57 -23.20
N LEU A 131 -31.00 3.65 -22.95
CA LEU A 131 -31.22 4.77 -23.86
C LEU A 131 -31.39 6.04 -23.02
#